data_AF-A0AAD5PD18-F1
#
_entry.id   AF-A0AAD5PD18-F1
#
_cell.length_a   1.000
_cell.length_b   1.000
_cell.length_c   1.000
_cell.angle_alpha   90.00
_cell.angle_beta   90.00
_cell.angle_gamma   90.00
#
_symmetry.space_group_name_H-M   'P 1'
#
loop_
_entity.id
_entity.type
_entity.pdbx_description
1 polymer ?
#
loop_
_entity_poly.entity_id
_entity_poly.type
_entity_poly.pdbx_seq_one_letter_code
_entity_poly.pdbx_strand_id
1 'polypeptide(L)'
;MIVPPSRISFPGPPAAFVLFHYHFSPPFLSGLDRMSLRHASSIHNSDFNDQDSAIPYQLILNSTKWDFSNDAKTIQCALDVDKNDVAIKQATLTINDLEMTIANILKIKAIACAKKEQYDKEFQDKTIFMNKVVSVHHDPEEYLLDGRRYAEQGLQKQAIQMFNKGLELQRLAEKEDPHCYYELTSERNQAQTRLDSRIDFFARFPYDIVCRVIDFIPLETIVQCSRVSSLWRTLILDCPNPWRHIDTHILTKSGISLPFKFLPLISHHVESLVLPQNGQGILCMSAIRTINLPKFRSLYIKDAGKKRLNRME
;
A
#
# COMPACT_ATOMS: atom_id res chain seq x y z
N MET A 1 -38.11 33.40 51.01
CA MET A 1 -36.88 34.00 50.48
C MET A 1 -35.96 32.86 50.05
N ILE A 2 -35.79 32.66 48.74
CA ILE A 2 -34.97 31.60 48.15
C ILE A 2 -33.72 32.27 47.59
N VAL A 3 -32.55 31.92 48.11
CA VAL A 3 -31.25 32.43 47.66
C VAL A 3 -30.78 31.57 46.47
N PRO A 4 -30.38 32.17 45.33
CA PRO A 4 -29.89 31.40 44.19
C PRO A 4 -28.43 30.96 44.40
N PRO A 5 -28.00 29.82 43.82
CA PRO A 5 -26.64 29.32 43.97
C PRO A 5 -25.66 30.12 43.11
N SER A 6 -24.56 30.54 43.75
CA SER A 6 -23.40 31.21 43.16
C SER A 6 -22.65 30.29 42.19
N ARG A 7 -22.44 30.78 40.96
CA ARG A 7 -21.59 30.15 39.94
C ARG A 7 -20.12 30.28 40.35
N ILE A 8 -19.46 29.15 40.53
CA ILE A 8 -18.00 29.06 40.67
C ILE A 8 -17.42 28.98 39.25
N SER A 9 -16.70 30.02 38.83
CA SER A 9 -15.93 30.04 37.58
C SER A 9 -14.50 29.59 37.84
N PHE A 10 -14.05 28.53 37.16
CA PHE A 10 -12.64 28.14 37.14
C PHE A 10 -11.90 28.86 36.00
N PRO A 11 -10.68 29.36 36.23
CA PRO A 11 -9.86 29.94 35.16
C PRO A 11 -9.34 28.83 34.25
N GLY A 12 -9.59 28.96 32.94
CA GLY A 12 -9.04 28.08 31.92
C GLY A 12 -7.52 28.28 31.76
N PRO A 13 -6.76 27.26 31.32
CA PRO A 13 -5.32 27.37 31.11
C PRO A 13 -4.99 28.20 29.86
N PRO A 14 -3.81 28.85 29.82
CA PRO A 14 -3.41 29.67 28.69
C PRO A 14 -3.08 28.82 27.46
N ALA A 15 -3.69 29.20 26.33
CA ALA A 15 -3.40 28.63 25.03
C ALA A 15 -2.07 29.16 24.49
N ALA A 16 -1.09 28.27 24.32
CA ALA A 16 0.07 28.50 23.47
C ALA A 16 0.34 27.20 22.68
N PHE A 17 -0.42 27.01 21.60
CA PHE A 17 -0.08 26.01 20.59
C PHE A 17 0.81 26.67 19.53
N VAL A 18 2.10 26.36 19.56
CA VAL A 18 3.03 26.65 18.48
C VAL A 18 2.81 25.59 17.40
N LEU A 19 2.17 25.97 16.29
CA LEU A 19 2.09 25.13 15.09
C LEU A 19 3.47 25.08 14.42
N PHE A 20 4.16 23.95 14.51
CA PHE A 20 5.26 23.65 13.60
C PHE A 20 4.67 23.04 12.32
N HIS A 21 4.65 23.82 11.23
CA HIS A 21 4.39 23.29 9.90
C HIS A 21 5.62 22.50 9.42
N TYR A 22 5.61 21.18 9.57
CA TYR A 22 6.50 20.29 8.83
C TYR A 22 5.86 19.95 7.49
N HIS A 23 6.44 20.46 6.41
CA HIS A 23 6.19 19.94 5.06
C HIS A 23 6.80 18.53 4.96
N PHE A 24 5.95 17.51 5.06
CA PHE A 24 6.35 16.12 4.82
C PHE A 24 6.02 15.78 3.36
N SER A 25 7.04 15.77 2.49
CA SER A 25 6.95 15.09 1.20
C SER A 25 6.87 13.58 1.46
N PRO A 26 5.93 12.84 0.85
CA PRO A 26 5.84 11.40 1.07
C PRO A 26 7.05 10.70 0.44
N PRO A 27 7.75 9.81 1.16
CA PRO A 27 8.73 8.94 0.53
C PRO A 27 8.00 7.90 -0.32
N PHE A 28 8.46 7.73 -1.55
CA PHE A 28 8.17 6.59 -2.41
C PHE A 28 8.33 5.28 -1.63
N LEU A 29 7.24 4.53 -1.49
CA LEU A 29 7.23 3.18 -0.93
C LEU A 29 7.54 2.16 -2.03
N SER A 30 8.79 2.09 -2.45
CA SER A 30 9.32 0.93 -3.18
C SER A 30 10.00 -0.01 -2.19
N GLY A 31 9.33 -1.13 -1.86
CA GLY A 31 9.90 -2.18 -1.01
C GLY A 31 9.08 -2.48 0.24
N LEU A 32 7.93 -3.13 0.05
CA LEU A 32 7.30 -3.93 1.10
C LEU A 32 7.65 -5.39 0.84
N ASP A 33 8.52 -5.93 1.69
CA ASP A 33 8.85 -7.35 1.77
C ASP A 33 7.58 -8.17 2.03
N ARG A 34 7.31 -9.09 1.09
CA ARG A 34 6.23 -10.06 1.12
C ARG A 34 6.57 -11.21 2.06
N MET A 35 6.16 -11.10 3.31
CA MET A 35 5.94 -12.27 4.16
C MET A 35 4.71 -12.06 5.04
N SER A 36 3.53 -12.39 4.51
CA SER A 36 2.40 -12.99 5.25
C SER A 36 1.16 -13.02 4.35
N LEU A 37 1.09 -14.01 3.46
CA LEU A 37 -0.13 -14.41 2.75
C LEU A 37 -0.09 -15.94 2.54
N ARG A 38 0.13 -16.69 3.62
CA ARG A 38 0.11 -18.18 3.59
C ARG A 38 -1.04 -18.82 4.36
N HIS A 39 -1.96 -18.07 4.98
CA HIS A 39 -3.01 -18.66 5.84
C HIS A 39 -4.45 -18.26 5.51
N ALA A 40 -4.73 -17.91 4.25
CA ALA A 40 -6.12 -17.77 3.78
C ALA A 40 -6.30 -18.38 2.38
N SER A 41 -6.11 -19.70 2.29
CA SER A 41 -6.54 -20.51 1.14
C SER A 41 -6.74 -21.95 1.60
N SER A 42 -7.77 -22.13 2.43
CA SER A 42 -8.47 -23.42 2.57
C SER A 42 -9.84 -23.24 1.93
N ILE A 43 -9.86 -23.21 0.61
CA ILE A 43 -11.06 -23.37 -0.20
C ILE A 43 -10.65 -24.40 -1.25
N HIS A 44 -11.30 -25.57 -1.17
CA HIS A 44 -11.31 -26.70 -2.10
C HIS A 44 -10.20 -26.76 -3.16
N ASN A 45 -9.23 -27.66 -2.93
CA ASN A 45 -8.57 -28.38 -4.02
C ASN A 45 -9.61 -29.29 -4.67
N SER A 46 -10.30 -28.78 -5.69
CA SER A 46 -10.82 -29.62 -6.76
C SER A 46 -9.73 -29.71 -7.82
N ASP A 47 -9.34 -30.94 -8.16
CA ASP A 47 -8.34 -31.27 -9.17
C ASP A 47 -8.54 -30.48 -10.47
N PHE A 48 -7.73 -29.43 -10.65
CA PHE A 48 -7.56 -28.78 -11.94
C PHE A 48 -6.59 -29.63 -12.76
N ASN A 49 -7.16 -30.48 -13.60
CA ASN A 49 -6.42 -31.24 -14.60
C ASN A 49 -5.81 -30.26 -15.61
N ASP A 50 -4.48 -30.19 -15.64
CA ASP A 50 -3.68 -29.19 -16.36
C ASP A 50 -3.54 -29.48 -17.87
N GLN A 51 -4.56 -30.09 -18.49
CA GLN A 51 -4.57 -30.41 -19.93
C GLN A 51 -5.39 -29.45 -20.81
N ASP A 52 -6.21 -28.58 -20.24
CA ASP A 52 -7.04 -27.64 -21.01
C ASP A 52 -6.44 -26.21 -21.15
N SER A 53 -5.25 -25.95 -20.59
CA SER A 53 -4.64 -24.60 -20.60
C SER A 53 -3.73 -24.31 -21.81
N ALA A 54 -3.56 -25.25 -22.74
CA ALA A 54 -2.69 -25.11 -23.91
C ALA A 54 -3.33 -24.33 -25.08
N ILE A 55 -4.64 -24.13 -25.05
CA ILE A 55 -5.43 -23.57 -26.16
C ILE A 55 -5.37 -22.02 -26.31
N PRO A 56 -5.02 -21.16 -25.32
CA PRO A 56 -5.03 -19.70 -25.53
C PRO A 56 -3.86 -19.16 -26.36
N TYR A 57 -2.66 -19.77 -26.28
CA TYR A 57 -1.44 -19.13 -26.78
C TYR A 57 -1.30 -19.20 -28.30
N GLN A 58 -1.65 -20.33 -28.94
CA GLN A 58 -1.63 -20.43 -30.40
C GLN A 58 -2.75 -19.63 -31.05
N LEU A 59 -3.93 -19.53 -30.43
CA LEU A 59 -5.03 -18.74 -30.96
C LEU A 59 -4.68 -17.25 -31.01
N ILE A 60 -3.97 -16.76 -30.00
CA ILE A 60 -3.51 -15.36 -29.94
C ILE A 60 -2.38 -15.13 -30.95
N LEU A 61 -1.40 -16.03 -31.05
CA LEU A 61 -0.33 -15.90 -32.06
C LEU A 61 -0.87 -15.93 -33.49
N ASN A 62 -1.87 -16.77 -33.78
CA ASN A 62 -2.48 -16.86 -35.10
C ASN A 62 -3.37 -15.67 -35.44
N SER A 63 -4.01 -15.04 -34.45
CA SER A 63 -4.75 -13.77 -34.64
C SER A 63 -3.83 -12.54 -34.73
N THR A 64 -2.56 -12.65 -34.32
CA THR A 64 -1.58 -11.55 -34.43
C THR A 64 -0.86 -11.46 -35.78
N LYS A 65 -1.28 -12.23 -36.81
CA LYS A 65 -0.78 -12.07 -38.17
C LYS A 65 -1.43 -10.84 -38.84
N TRP A 66 -1.10 -9.67 -38.30
CA TRP A 66 -1.57 -8.38 -38.78
C TRP A 66 -0.81 -8.01 -40.04
N ASP A 67 -1.53 -7.80 -41.13
CA ASP A 67 -0.95 -7.33 -42.38
C ASP A 67 -0.99 -5.80 -42.43
N PHE A 68 -0.10 -5.16 -41.65
CA PHE A 68 0.10 -3.71 -41.67
C PHE A 68 0.35 -3.17 -43.09
N SER A 69 0.79 -4.02 -44.01
CA SER A 69 1.00 -3.65 -45.40
C SER A 69 -0.31 -3.25 -46.08
N ASN A 70 -1.42 -3.93 -45.79
CA ASN A 70 -2.69 -3.68 -46.48
C ASN A 70 -3.40 -2.43 -45.95
N ASP A 71 -3.39 -2.22 -44.64
CA ASP A 71 -3.97 -1.02 -44.04
C ASP A 71 -3.19 0.24 -44.46
N ALA A 72 -1.86 0.19 -44.43
CA ALA A 72 -1.02 1.29 -44.90
C ALA A 72 -1.25 1.61 -46.37
N LYS A 73 -1.38 0.59 -47.24
CA LYS A 73 -1.73 0.78 -48.66
C LYS A 73 -3.12 1.39 -48.83
N THR A 74 -4.11 0.96 -48.03
CA THR A 74 -5.48 1.49 -48.10
C THR A 74 -5.54 2.96 -47.70
N ILE A 75 -4.83 3.33 -46.62
CA ILE A 75 -4.69 4.73 -46.19
C ILE A 75 -3.98 5.55 -47.27
N GLN A 76 -2.88 5.04 -47.83
CA GLN A 76 -2.13 5.74 -48.88
C GLN A 76 -2.98 5.94 -50.15
N CYS A 77 -3.69 4.91 -50.61
CA CYS A 77 -4.62 5.02 -51.74
C CYS A 77 -5.75 6.03 -51.48
N ALA A 78 -6.24 6.15 -50.24
CA ALA A 78 -7.26 7.15 -49.90
C ALA A 78 -6.70 8.58 -49.94
N LEU A 79 -5.45 8.77 -49.50
CA LEU A 79 -4.73 10.04 -49.61
C LEU A 79 -4.47 10.42 -51.08
N ASP A 80 -4.07 9.46 -51.91
CA ASP A 80 -3.75 9.69 -53.32
C ASP A 80 -4.97 10.14 -54.16
N VAL A 81 -6.20 9.88 -53.69
CA VAL A 81 -7.46 10.28 -54.34
C VAL A 81 -8.15 11.45 -53.60
N ASP A 82 -7.42 12.16 -52.74
CA ASP A 82 -7.88 13.31 -51.93
C ASP A 82 -9.11 13.02 -51.05
N LYS A 83 -9.26 11.77 -50.60
CA LYS A 83 -10.33 11.33 -49.69
C LYS A 83 -9.84 11.36 -48.25
N ASN A 84 -9.50 12.56 -47.78
CA ASN A 84 -8.88 12.75 -46.45
C ASN A 84 -9.73 12.20 -45.31
N ASP A 85 -11.06 12.34 -45.35
CA ASP A 85 -11.94 11.79 -44.31
C ASP A 85 -11.90 10.26 -44.22
N VAL A 86 -11.76 9.58 -45.37
CA VAL A 86 -11.64 8.11 -45.43
C VAL A 86 -10.28 7.68 -44.91
N ALA A 87 -9.21 8.39 -45.29
CA ALA A 87 -7.86 8.12 -44.80
C ALA A 87 -7.76 8.30 -43.28
N ILE A 88 -8.33 9.40 -42.74
CA ILE A 88 -8.38 9.67 -41.30
C ILE A 88 -9.17 8.56 -40.58
N LYS A 89 -10.38 8.25 -41.05
CA LYS A 89 -11.21 7.20 -40.44
C LYS A 89 -10.49 5.85 -40.43
N GLN A 90 -9.85 5.47 -41.54
CA GLN A 90 -9.14 4.20 -41.63
C GLN A 90 -7.89 4.19 -40.72
N ALA A 91 -7.13 5.28 -40.68
CA ALA A 91 -5.98 5.41 -39.78
C ALA A 91 -6.38 5.33 -38.31
N THR A 92 -7.48 5.98 -37.91
CA THR A 92 -8.01 5.89 -36.54
C THR A 92 -8.40 4.45 -36.18
N LEU A 93 -9.08 3.73 -37.09
CA LEU A 93 -9.42 2.32 -36.88
C LEU A 93 -8.14 1.47 -36.70
N THR A 94 -7.16 1.60 -37.59
CA THR A 94 -5.89 0.87 -37.51
C THR A 94 -5.12 1.18 -36.22
N ILE A 95 -5.16 2.43 -35.72
CA ILE A 95 -4.52 2.81 -34.45
C ILE A 95 -5.22 2.13 -33.27
N ASN A 96 -6.55 2.18 -33.18
CA ASN A 96 -7.30 1.57 -32.08
C ASN A 96 -7.06 0.05 -32.02
N ASP A 97 -7.04 -0.58 -33.19
CA ASP A 97 -6.75 -1.98 -33.39
C ASP A 97 -5.33 -2.38 -32.93
N LEU A 98 -4.34 -1.53 -33.24
CA LEU A 98 -2.97 -1.65 -32.76
C LEU A 98 -2.88 -1.56 -31.24
N GLU A 99 -3.57 -0.59 -30.65
CA GLU A 99 -3.60 -0.39 -29.20
C GLU A 99 -4.17 -1.62 -28.49
N MET A 100 -5.28 -2.17 -28.98
CA MET A 100 -5.87 -3.42 -28.49
C MET A 100 -4.91 -4.61 -28.61
N THR A 101 -4.17 -4.69 -29.71
CA THR A 101 -3.18 -5.77 -29.91
C THR A 101 -2.02 -5.65 -28.92
N ILE A 102 -1.47 -4.45 -28.74
CA ILE A 102 -0.40 -4.18 -27.75
C ILE A 102 -0.89 -4.50 -26.33
N ALA A 103 -2.15 -4.18 -26.04
CA ALA A 103 -2.80 -4.51 -24.77
C ALA A 103 -2.76 -6.01 -24.47
N ASN A 104 -3.23 -6.81 -25.42
CA ASN A 104 -3.28 -8.26 -25.28
C ASN A 104 -1.88 -8.84 -25.08
N ILE A 105 -0.89 -8.33 -25.82
CA ILE A 105 0.51 -8.75 -25.67
C ILE A 105 1.04 -8.43 -24.26
N LEU A 106 0.79 -7.22 -23.75
CA LEU A 106 1.22 -6.83 -22.40
C LEU A 106 0.53 -7.66 -21.32
N LYS A 107 -0.77 -7.96 -21.47
CA LYS A 107 -1.52 -8.84 -20.58
C LYS A 107 -0.90 -10.24 -20.51
N ILE A 108 -0.60 -10.83 -21.67
CA ILE A 108 0.04 -12.16 -21.76
C ILE A 108 1.43 -12.12 -21.11
N LYS A 109 2.20 -11.08 -21.38
CA LYS A 109 3.53 -10.89 -20.79
C LYS A 109 3.46 -10.79 -19.27
N ALA A 110 2.52 -10.02 -18.72
CA ALA A 110 2.30 -9.92 -17.28
C ALA A 110 1.96 -11.29 -16.66
N ILE A 111 1.07 -12.06 -17.29
CA ILE A 111 0.73 -13.44 -16.85
C ILE A 111 1.98 -14.34 -16.88
N ALA A 112 2.78 -14.27 -17.94
CA ALA A 112 4.02 -15.05 -18.05
C ALA A 112 5.06 -14.65 -16.99
N CYS A 113 5.18 -13.36 -16.66
CA CYS A 113 6.02 -12.87 -15.57
C CYS A 113 5.54 -13.37 -14.20
N ALA A 114 4.23 -13.35 -13.96
CA ALA A 114 3.63 -13.87 -12.73
C ALA A 114 3.94 -15.37 -12.54
N LYS A 115 3.78 -16.18 -13.61
CA LYS A 115 4.12 -17.62 -13.60
C LYS A 115 5.60 -17.89 -13.33
N LYS A 116 6.49 -16.94 -13.66
CA LYS A 116 7.93 -17.02 -13.38
C LYS A 116 8.35 -16.34 -12.08
N GLU A 117 7.39 -15.94 -11.25
CA GLU A 117 7.61 -15.21 -9.99
C GLU A 117 8.37 -13.87 -10.17
N GLN A 118 8.32 -13.28 -11.36
CA GLN A 118 8.94 -11.99 -11.69
C GLN A 118 7.96 -10.83 -11.45
N TYR A 119 7.55 -10.66 -10.20
CA TYR A 119 6.46 -9.76 -9.83
C TYR A 119 6.72 -8.28 -10.11
N ASP A 120 7.98 -7.83 -10.04
CA ASP A 120 8.32 -6.44 -10.36
C ASP A 120 8.05 -6.11 -11.83
N LYS A 121 8.37 -7.04 -12.73
CA LYS A 121 8.12 -6.89 -14.17
C LYS A 121 6.64 -7.03 -14.50
N GLU A 122 5.94 -7.96 -13.84
CA GLU A 122 4.48 -8.06 -13.96
C GLU A 122 3.81 -6.73 -13.58
N PHE A 123 4.20 -6.14 -12.46
CA PHE A 123 3.64 -4.87 -11.99
C PHE A 123 3.95 -3.72 -12.96
N GLN A 124 5.19 -3.66 -13.46
CA GLN A 124 5.58 -2.66 -14.46
C GLN A 124 4.78 -2.80 -15.76
N ASP A 125 4.63 -4.02 -16.28
CA ASP A 125 3.89 -4.28 -17.52
C ASP A 125 2.39 -4.00 -17.35
N LYS A 126 1.81 -4.36 -16.20
CA LYS A 126 0.44 -3.98 -15.84
C LYS A 126 0.28 -2.46 -15.77
N THR A 127 1.26 -1.75 -15.22
CA THR A 127 1.22 -0.28 -15.14
C THR A 127 1.32 0.34 -16.53
N ILE A 128 2.17 -0.18 -17.42
CA ILE A 128 2.27 0.29 -18.81
C ILE A 128 0.97 0.01 -19.57
N PHE A 129 0.39 -1.18 -19.42
CA PHE A 129 -0.91 -1.54 -19.97
C PHE A 129 -2.01 -0.56 -19.51
N MET A 130 -2.11 -0.35 -18.18
CA MET A 130 -3.07 0.55 -17.55
C MET A 130 -2.89 2.02 -17.95
N ASN A 131 -1.66 2.45 -18.24
CA ASN A 131 -1.41 3.84 -18.62
C ASN A 131 -1.55 4.09 -20.12
N LYS A 132 -1.24 3.12 -20.98
CA LYS A 132 -1.22 3.31 -22.45
C LYS A 132 -2.51 2.91 -23.13
N VAL A 133 -2.97 1.70 -22.90
CA VAL A 133 -4.12 1.14 -23.63
C VAL A 133 -5.42 1.61 -22.99
N VAL A 134 -5.39 1.61 -21.67
CA VAL A 134 -6.54 1.74 -20.81
C VAL A 134 -7.00 3.21 -20.67
N SER A 135 -6.25 4.16 -21.25
CA SER A 135 -6.71 5.54 -21.42
C SER A 135 -7.86 5.69 -22.44
N VAL A 136 -8.11 4.66 -23.26
CA VAL A 136 -9.07 4.74 -24.38
C VAL A 136 -10.40 4.04 -24.08
N HIS A 137 -10.42 2.97 -23.26
CA HIS A 137 -11.64 2.17 -23.02
C HIS A 137 -11.68 1.54 -21.63
N HIS A 138 -11.76 2.34 -20.57
CA HIS A 138 -12.18 1.76 -19.31
C HIS A 138 -13.70 1.67 -19.25
N ASP A 139 -14.18 0.44 -19.10
CA ASP A 139 -15.55 0.19 -18.67
C ASP A 139 -15.69 0.67 -17.21
N PRO A 140 -16.69 1.51 -16.89
CA PRO A 140 -17.04 1.87 -15.51
C PRO A 140 -17.16 0.66 -14.56
N GLU A 141 -17.50 -0.55 -15.07
CA GLU A 141 -17.50 -1.79 -14.30
C GLU A 141 -16.11 -2.21 -13.77
N GLU A 142 -15.02 -1.95 -14.52
CA GLU A 142 -13.68 -2.28 -14.05
C GLU A 142 -13.30 -1.44 -12.82
N TYR A 143 -13.65 -0.14 -12.85
CA TYR A 143 -13.45 0.77 -11.72
C TYR A 143 -14.27 0.37 -10.51
N LEU A 144 -15.48 -0.16 -10.72
CA LEU A 144 -16.30 -0.73 -9.67
C LEU A 144 -15.61 -1.93 -9.01
N LEU A 145 -15.09 -2.87 -9.80
CA LEU A 145 -14.37 -4.05 -9.30
C LEU A 145 -13.08 -3.68 -8.54
N ASP A 146 -12.27 -2.78 -9.09
CA ASP A 146 -11.05 -2.31 -8.43
C ASP A 146 -11.36 -1.52 -7.15
N GLY A 147 -12.40 -0.68 -7.17
CA GLY A 147 -12.89 0.02 -5.99
C GLY A 147 -13.32 -0.93 -4.88
N ARG A 148 -14.09 -1.99 -5.19
CA ARG A 148 -14.47 -3.04 -4.24
C ARG A 148 -13.24 -3.72 -3.64
N ARG A 149 -12.26 -4.09 -4.48
CA ARG A 149 -11.01 -4.72 -4.02
C ARG A 149 -10.23 -3.84 -3.03
N TYR A 150 -10.14 -2.54 -3.29
CA TYR A 150 -9.52 -1.60 -2.35
C TYR A 150 -10.34 -1.45 -1.06
N ALA A 151 -11.68 -1.42 -1.15
CA ALA A 151 -12.56 -1.30 0.00
C ALA A 151 -12.44 -2.51 0.93
N GLU A 152 -12.33 -3.73 0.39
CA GLU A 152 -12.09 -4.98 1.12
C GLU A 152 -10.74 -4.99 1.85
N GLN A 153 -9.72 -4.36 1.27
CA GLN A 153 -8.39 -4.20 1.89
C GLN A 153 -8.36 -3.11 2.98
N GLY A 154 -9.48 -2.44 3.27
CA GLY A 154 -9.54 -1.32 4.21
C GLY A 154 -8.97 -0.01 3.66
N LEU A 155 -8.65 0.03 2.36
CA LEU A 155 -8.03 1.15 1.65
C LEU A 155 -9.10 2.12 1.11
N GLN A 156 -9.95 2.63 1.99
CA GLN A 156 -11.17 3.38 1.60
C GLN A 156 -10.89 4.61 0.73
N LYS A 157 -9.77 5.34 0.96
CA LYS A 157 -9.40 6.49 0.12
C LYS A 157 -9.13 6.09 -1.33
N GLN A 158 -8.41 4.99 -1.55
CA GLN A 158 -8.14 4.48 -2.89
C GLN A 158 -9.42 3.91 -3.54
N ALA A 159 -10.26 3.24 -2.75
CA ALA A 159 -11.57 2.78 -3.22
C ALA A 159 -12.43 3.94 -3.76
N ILE A 160 -12.57 5.02 -2.97
CA ILE A 160 -13.32 6.22 -3.37
C ILE A 160 -12.74 6.84 -4.65
N GLN A 161 -11.42 6.88 -4.80
CA GLN A 161 -10.78 7.38 -6.02
C GLN A 161 -11.15 6.53 -7.25
N MET A 162 -11.16 5.20 -7.12
CA MET A 162 -11.56 4.32 -8.23
C MET A 162 -13.05 4.49 -8.56
N PHE A 163 -13.94 4.54 -7.57
CA PHE A 163 -15.36 4.76 -7.83
C PHE A 163 -15.63 6.13 -8.48
N ASN A 164 -14.94 7.19 -8.06
CA ASN A 164 -15.08 8.51 -8.69
C ASN A 164 -14.65 8.48 -10.16
N LYS A 165 -13.56 7.78 -10.51
CA LYS A 165 -13.14 7.59 -11.90
C LYS A 165 -14.18 6.82 -12.73
N GLY A 166 -14.75 5.75 -12.17
CA GLY A 166 -15.86 5.03 -12.80
C GLY A 166 -17.07 5.93 -13.06
N LEU A 167 -17.44 6.79 -12.11
CA LEU A 167 -18.52 7.77 -12.26
C LEU A 167 -18.22 8.84 -13.32
N GLU A 168 -16.97 9.29 -13.41
CA GLU A 168 -16.54 10.23 -14.46
C GLU A 168 -16.68 9.62 -15.85
N LEU A 169 -16.26 8.37 -16.03
CA LEU A 169 -16.40 7.65 -17.30
C LEU A 169 -17.85 7.36 -17.66
N GLN A 170 -18.67 6.97 -16.68
CA GLN A 170 -20.10 6.73 -16.89
C GLN A 170 -20.83 7.98 -17.41
N ARG A 171 -20.43 9.18 -16.96
CA ARG A 171 -20.98 10.46 -17.43
C ARG A 171 -20.54 10.83 -18.84
N LEU A 172 -19.40 10.31 -19.30
CA LEU A 172 -18.87 10.56 -20.63
C LEU A 172 -19.36 9.53 -21.66
N ALA A 173 -19.91 8.40 -21.21
CA ALA A 173 -20.44 7.37 -22.10
C ALA A 173 -21.67 7.87 -22.86
N GLU A 174 -21.75 7.60 -24.17
CA GLU A 174 -22.89 7.99 -25.02
C GLU A 174 -24.22 7.37 -24.55
N LYS A 175 -24.14 6.21 -23.89
CA LYS A 175 -25.28 5.51 -23.31
C LYS A 175 -25.01 5.28 -21.84
N GLU A 176 -25.68 6.06 -21.00
CA GLU A 176 -25.70 5.81 -19.56
C GLU A 176 -26.38 4.46 -19.30
N ASP A 177 -25.67 3.55 -18.63
CA ASP A 177 -26.25 2.45 -17.89
C ASP A 177 -26.63 2.93 -16.47
N PRO A 178 -27.93 3.10 -16.16
CA PRO A 178 -28.36 3.57 -14.84
C PRO A 178 -27.96 2.61 -13.72
N HIS A 179 -27.82 1.32 -14.02
CA HIS A 179 -27.49 0.30 -13.03
C HIS A 179 -26.05 0.46 -12.54
N CYS A 180 -25.08 0.48 -13.45
CA CYS A 180 -23.67 0.72 -13.12
C CYS A 180 -23.47 2.06 -12.36
N TYR A 181 -24.15 3.13 -12.79
CA TYR A 181 -24.09 4.43 -12.09
C TYR A 181 -24.57 4.33 -10.63
N TYR A 182 -25.68 3.64 -10.39
CA TYR A 182 -26.23 3.45 -9.05
C TYR A 182 -25.29 2.62 -8.17
N GLU A 183 -24.73 1.52 -8.70
CA GLU A 183 -23.76 0.70 -7.96
C GLU A 183 -22.51 1.50 -7.57
N LEU A 184 -21.89 2.19 -8.53
CA LEU A 184 -20.72 3.04 -8.29
C LEU A 184 -21.01 4.10 -7.21
N THR A 185 -22.17 4.77 -7.28
CA THR A 185 -22.56 5.79 -6.30
C THR A 185 -22.79 5.18 -4.91
N SER A 186 -23.47 4.05 -4.85
CA SER A 186 -23.77 3.32 -3.61
C SER A 186 -22.48 2.86 -2.90
N GLU A 187 -21.60 2.18 -3.63
CA GLU A 187 -20.32 1.67 -3.12
C GLU A 187 -19.39 2.81 -2.70
N ARG A 188 -19.36 3.90 -3.47
CA ARG A 188 -18.59 5.11 -3.12
C ARG A 188 -19.07 5.73 -1.81
N ASN A 189 -20.39 5.83 -1.62
CA ASN A 189 -20.96 6.35 -0.37
C ASN A 189 -20.73 5.40 0.80
N GLN A 190 -20.75 4.08 0.57
CA GLN A 190 -20.41 3.10 1.60
C GLN A 190 -18.94 3.21 2.01
N ALA A 191 -18.02 3.32 1.05
CA ALA A 191 -16.59 3.52 1.31
C ALA A 191 -16.32 4.85 2.02
N GLN A 192 -17.03 5.93 1.64
CA GLN A 192 -16.99 7.22 2.33
C GLN A 192 -17.48 7.10 3.77
N THR A 193 -18.62 6.43 3.98
CA THR A 193 -19.15 6.17 5.33
C THR A 193 -18.15 5.38 6.15
N ARG A 194 -17.53 4.33 5.60
CA ARG A 194 -16.49 3.55 6.30
C ARG A 194 -15.24 4.39 6.60
N LEU A 195 -14.89 5.34 5.74
CA LEU A 195 -13.77 6.25 5.96
C LEU A 195 -14.08 7.23 7.10
N ASP A 196 -15.28 7.80 7.11
CA ASP A 196 -15.73 8.78 8.11
C ASP A 196 -16.06 8.11 9.45
N SER A 197 -16.62 6.91 9.40
CA SER A 197 -16.93 6.06 10.54
C SER A 197 -15.74 5.21 10.97
N ARG A 198 -14.56 5.37 10.35
CA ARG A 198 -13.32 4.74 10.85
C ARG A 198 -12.99 5.44 12.16
N ILE A 199 -13.70 5.03 13.20
CA ILE A 199 -13.42 5.36 14.57
C ILE A 199 -12.04 4.76 14.80
N ASP A 200 -11.02 5.60 14.74
CA ASP A 200 -9.74 5.24 15.30
C ASP A 200 -9.98 5.13 16.80
N PHE A 201 -10.29 3.91 17.25
CA PHE A 201 -10.68 3.66 18.64
C PHE A 201 -9.66 4.27 19.60
N PHE A 202 -8.38 4.28 19.21
CA PHE A 202 -7.28 4.86 19.96
C PHE A 202 -7.31 6.39 20.02
N ALA A 203 -7.86 7.07 19.00
CA ALA A 203 -8.07 8.52 19.07
C ALA A 203 -9.13 8.92 20.11
N ARG A 204 -9.98 7.98 20.56
CA ARG A 204 -10.99 8.24 21.60
C ARG A 204 -10.51 7.88 23.01
N PHE A 205 -9.42 7.11 23.13
CA PHE A 205 -8.86 6.78 24.44
C PHE A 205 -7.89 7.88 24.89
N PRO A 206 -7.90 8.26 26.18
CA PRO A 206 -6.85 9.07 26.76
C PRO A 206 -5.47 8.43 26.51
N TYR A 207 -4.48 9.27 26.21
CA TYR A 207 -3.13 8.83 25.82
C TYR A 207 -2.49 7.86 26.83
N ASP A 208 -2.70 8.10 28.12
CA ASP A 208 -2.20 7.25 29.21
C ASP A 208 -2.80 5.84 29.20
N ILE A 209 -4.09 5.70 28.84
CA ILE A 209 -4.74 4.40 28.66
C ILE A 209 -4.13 3.66 27.47
N VAL A 210 -3.88 4.36 26.37
CA VAL A 210 -3.25 3.76 25.19
C VAL A 210 -1.84 3.28 25.50
N CYS A 211 -1.00 4.09 26.15
CA CYS A 211 0.35 3.63 26.52
C CYS A 211 0.30 2.44 27.49
N ARG A 212 -0.64 2.40 28.45
CA ARG A 212 -0.82 1.22 29.30
C ARG A 212 -1.18 -0.03 28.50
N VAL A 213 -2.04 0.07 27.49
CA VAL A 213 -2.35 -1.07 26.61
C VAL A 213 -1.11 -1.51 25.84
N ILE A 214 -0.35 -0.57 25.28
CA ILE A 214 0.88 -0.86 24.53
C ILE A 214 1.92 -1.54 25.42
N ASP A 215 2.02 -1.18 26.70
CA ASP A 215 2.95 -1.81 27.66
C ASP A 215 2.73 -3.32 27.85
N PHE A 216 1.53 -3.83 27.53
CA PHE A 216 1.23 -5.27 27.58
C PHE A 216 1.46 -6.00 26.26
N ILE A 217 1.80 -5.30 25.17
CA ILE A 217 2.01 -5.89 23.85
C ILE A 217 3.49 -6.31 23.72
N PRO A 218 3.80 -7.54 23.27
CA PRO A 218 5.17 -7.95 23.00
C PRO A 218 5.87 -7.02 22.00
N LEU A 219 7.17 -6.79 22.16
CA LEU A 219 7.94 -5.86 21.34
C LEU A 219 7.85 -6.20 19.84
N GLU A 220 7.86 -7.48 19.45
CA GLU A 220 7.68 -7.87 18.05
C GLU A 220 6.32 -7.43 17.49
N THR A 221 5.26 -7.56 18.30
CA THR A 221 3.90 -7.18 17.93
C THR A 221 3.76 -5.67 17.90
N ILE A 222 4.40 -4.92 18.81
CA ILE A 222 4.43 -3.45 18.78
C ILE A 222 5.02 -2.95 17.47
N VAL A 223 6.14 -3.52 17.01
CA VAL A 223 6.75 -3.13 15.73
C VAL A 223 5.79 -3.41 14.57
N GLN A 224 5.02 -4.50 14.60
CA GLN A 224 3.99 -4.78 13.60
C GLN A 224 2.81 -3.81 13.69
N CYS A 225 2.33 -3.50 14.90
CA CYS A 225 1.26 -2.54 15.16
C CYS A 225 1.60 -1.14 14.62
N SER A 226 2.88 -0.75 14.65
CA SER A 226 3.34 0.52 14.05
C SER A 226 3.12 0.63 12.54
N ARG A 227 2.80 -0.49 11.86
CA ARG A 227 2.48 -0.54 10.42
C ARG A 227 0.98 -0.45 10.14
N VAL A 228 0.12 -0.56 11.16
CA VAL A 228 -1.35 -0.61 11.00
C VAL A 228 -1.90 0.75 10.55
N SER A 229 -1.40 1.84 11.12
CA SER A 229 -1.76 3.20 10.73
C SER A 229 -0.69 4.20 11.15
N SER A 230 -0.74 5.40 10.59
CA SER A 230 0.11 6.51 11.01
C SER A 230 -0.14 6.92 12.46
N LEU A 231 -1.39 6.88 12.94
CA LEU A 231 -1.70 7.20 14.33
C LEU A 231 -1.07 6.19 15.29
N TRP A 232 -1.24 4.89 15.01
CA TRP A 232 -0.60 3.81 15.77
C TRP A 232 0.91 3.98 15.81
N ARG A 233 1.53 4.32 14.67
CA ARG A 233 2.97 4.60 14.60
C ARG A 233 3.36 5.74 15.53
N THR A 234 2.66 6.87 15.48
CA THR A 234 2.96 8.02 16.35
C THR A 234 2.79 7.65 17.83
N LEU A 235 1.65 7.06 18.21
CA LEU A 235 1.37 6.66 19.59
C LEU A 235 2.43 5.69 20.12
N ILE A 236 2.76 4.66 19.33
CA ILE A 236 3.78 3.68 19.68
C ILE A 236 5.14 4.34 19.85
N LEU A 237 5.56 5.21 18.93
CA LEU A 237 6.87 5.84 18.99
C LEU A 237 7.01 6.82 20.17
N ASP A 238 5.92 7.47 20.57
CA ASP A 238 5.90 8.42 21.69
C ASP A 238 5.78 7.73 23.06
N CYS A 239 5.27 6.48 23.13
CA CYS A 239 5.17 5.76 24.40
C CYS A 239 6.57 5.27 24.83
N PRO A 240 7.12 5.74 25.96
CA PRO A 240 8.52 5.50 26.32
C PRO A 240 8.79 4.05 26.75
N ASN A 241 7.84 3.45 27.45
CA ASN A 241 8.05 2.22 28.22
C ASN A 241 8.46 1.01 27.36
N PRO A 242 7.83 0.70 26.21
CA PRO A 242 8.21 -0.45 25.40
C PRO A 242 9.62 -0.34 24.79
N TRP A 243 10.14 0.89 24.68
CA TRP A 243 11.43 1.17 24.06
C TRP A 243 12.58 1.27 25.07
N ARG A 244 12.32 1.28 26.37
CA ARG A 244 13.38 1.39 27.39
C ARG A 244 14.36 0.24 27.31
N HIS A 245 13.86 -0.97 27.07
CA HIS A 245 14.65 -2.20 27.08
C HIS A 245 14.42 -2.99 25.79
N ILE A 246 15.30 -2.79 24.80
CA ILE A 246 15.18 -3.42 23.48
C ILE A 246 16.04 -4.69 23.44
N ASP A 247 15.40 -5.86 23.37
CA ASP A 247 16.08 -7.12 23.03
C ASP A 247 15.99 -7.39 21.53
N THR A 248 17.07 -7.09 20.82
CA THR A 248 17.13 -7.24 19.37
C THR A 248 17.10 -8.70 18.92
N HIS A 249 17.48 -9.64 19.78
CA HIS A 249 17.42 -11.07 19.48
C HIS A 249 15.97 -11.52 19.23
N ILE A 250 15.01 -10.98 19.99
CA ILE A 250 13.58 -11.28 19.84
C ILE A 250 13.10 -10.84 18.44
N LEU A 251 13.48 -9.64 18.02
CA LEU A 251 13.08 -9.08 16.73
C LEU A 251 13.69 -9.87 15.56
N THR A 252 14.95 -10.26 15.67
CA THR A 252 15.62 -11.07 14.65
C THR A 252 15.00 -12.45 14.50
N LYS A 253 14.57 -13.08 15.61
CA LYS A 253 13.91 -14.40 15.59
C LYS A 253 12.57 -14.35 14.86
N SER A 254 11.87 -13.22 14.95
CA SER A 254 10.57 -13.01 14.28
C SER A 254 10.70 -12.64 12.80
N GLY A 255 11.91 -12.66 12.22
CA GLY A 255 12.15 -12.24 10.83
C GLY A 255 11.95 -10.74 10.59
N ILE A 256 11.78 -9.96 11.67
CA ILE A 256 11.62 -8.52 11.58
C ILE A 256 13.02 -7.94 11.44
N SER A 257 13.33 -7.41 10.25
CA SER A 257 14.57 -6.67 10.01
C SER A 257 14.74 -5.64 11.13
N LEU A 258 15.90 -5.64 11.79
CA LEU A 258 16.13 -4.87 13.00
C LEU A 258 15.55 -3.43 12.94
N PRO A 259 15.00 -2.91 14.04
CA PRO A 259 14.38 -1.59 14.11
C PRO A 259 15.40 -0.44 14.05
N PHE A 260 16.56 -0.60 13.40
CA PHE A 260 17.54 0.49 13.24
C PHE A 260 16.96 1.71 12.56
N LYS A 261 15.97 1.52 11.67
CA LYS A 261 15.23 2.63 11.07
C LYS A 261 14.38 3.39 12.10
N PHE A 262 13.98 2.74 13.20
CA PHE A 262 13.22 3.34 14.29
C PHE A 262 14.12 3.88 15.40
N LEU A 263 15.35 3.36 15.57
CA LEU A 263 16.25 3.79 16.65
C LEU A 263 16.47 5.30 16.72
N PRO A 264 16.64 6.04 15.60
CA PRO A 264 16.70 7.50 15.67
C PRO A 264 15.42 8.13 16.24
N LEU A 265 14.24 7.58 15.89
CA LEU A 265 12.93 8.07 16.33
C LEU A 265 12.67 7.80 17.81
N ILE A 266 13.12 6.65 18.34
CA ILE A 266 12.91 6.25 19.75
C ILE A 266 14.14 6.49 20.64
N SER A 267 15.19 7.12 20.11
CA SER A 267 16.51 7.28 20.75
C SER A 267 16.45 7.86 22.17
N HIS A 268 15.52 8.78 22.41
CA HIS A 268 15.29 9.45 23.69
C HIS A 268 14.53 8.62 24.74
N HIS A 269 14.11 7.41 24.38
CA HIS A 269 13.47 6.42 25.25
C HIS A 269 14.37 5.23 25.58
N VAL A 270 15.38 4.93 24.74
CA VAL A 270 16.23 3.73 24.90
C VAL A 270 17.17 3.88 26.08
N GLU A 271 17.03 3.00 27.07
CA GLU A 271 17.89 2.94 28.26
C GLU A 271 18.85 1.76 28.20
N SER A 272 18.41 0.62 27.66
CA SER A 272 19.26 -0.55 27.49
C SER A 272 18.98 -1.27 26.18
N LEU A 273 20.03 -1.85 25.60
CA LEU A 273 19.94 -2.59 24.36
C LEU A 273 20.66 -3.93 24.48
N VAL A 274 20.00 -5.02 24.07
CA VAL A 274 20.55 -6.37 24.05
C VAL A 274 20.78 -6.78 22.60
N LEU A 275 22.04 -7.07 22.26
CA LEU A 275 22.49 -7.48 20.93
C LEU A 275 22.78 -8.98 20.87
N PRO A 276 22.45 -9.68 19.77
CA PRO A 276 22.97 -11.02 19.52
C PRO A 276 24.49 -10.95 19.28
N GLN A 277 25.23 -11.97 19.70
CA GLN A 277 26.69 -12.05 19.46
C GLN A 277 27.06 -12.43 18.00
N ASN A 278 26.07 -12.71 17.15
CA ASN A 278 26.31 -13.06 15.74
C ASN A 278 26.76 -11.84 14.91
N GLY A 279 27.04 -12.05 13.62
CA GLY A 279 27.44 -10.98 12.70
C GLY A 279 26.45 -9.80 12.63
N GLN A 280 25.17 -10.00 12.97
CA GLN A 280 24.21 -8.90 13.06
C GLN A 280 24.54 -7.97 14.23
N GLY A 281 24.99 -8.46 15.38
CA GLY A 281 25.40 -7.64 16.51
C GLY A 281 26.50 -6.62 16.16
N ILE A 282 27.44 -7.00 15.29
CA ILE A 282 28.50 -6.10 14.79
C ILE A 282 27.91 -4.96 13.96
N LEU A 283 26.97 -5.26 13.05
CA LEU A 283 26.26 -4.26 12.26
C LEU A 283 25.38 -3.35 13.13
N CYS A 284 24.81 -3.90 14.20
CA CYS A 284 24.05 -3.14 15.17
C CYS A 284 24.94 -2.11 15.89
N MET A 285 26.16 -2.53 16.28
CA MET A 285 27.12 -1.67 16.96
C MET A 285 27.56 -0.48 16.10
N SER A 286 27.79 -0.68 14.80
CA SER A 286 28.14 0.44 13.92
C SER A 286 26.99 1.44 13.78
N ALA A 287 25.74 0.97 13.69
CA ALA A 287 24.56 1.83 13.64
C ALA A 287 24.32 2.57 14.96
N ILE A 288 24.54 1.93 16.11
CA ILE A 288 24.38 2.57 17.43
C ILE A 288 25.39 3.72 17.60
N ARG A 289 26.63 3.54 17.12
CA ARG A 289 27.67 4.60 17.20
C ARG A 289 27.31 5.88 16.45
N THR A 290 26.43 5.82 15.44
CA THR A 290 26.02 6.99 14.67
C THR A 290 24.76 7.66 15.22
N ILE A 291 24.10 7.07 16.22
CA ILE A 291 22.83 7.56 16.79
C ILE A 291 23.10 8.13 18.18
N ASN A 292 22.65 9.37 18.42
CA ASN A 292 22.68 9.95 19.76
C ASN A 292 21.59 9.31 20.64
N LEU A 293 21.99 8.58 21.69
CA LEU A 293 21.08 7.93 22.63
C LEU A 293 21.22 8.57 24.04
N PRO A 294 20.53 9.70 24.32
CA PRO A 294 20.81 10.51 25.51
C PRO A 294 20.47 9.83 26.85
N LYS A 295 19.64 8.78 26.83
CA LYS A 295 19.27 8.01 28.03
C LYS A 295 19.91 6.64 28.10
N PHE A 296 20.82 6.31 27.18
CA PHE A 296 21.43 4.99 27.11
C PHE A 296 22.34 4.73 28.32
N ARG A 297 22.11 3.61 29.01
CA ARG A 297 22.80 3.22 30.24
C ARG A 297 23.51 1.89 30.13
N SER A 298 22.98 0.96 29.35
CA SER A 298 23.56 -0.38 29.27
C SER A 298 23.44 -1.03 27.91
N LEU A 299 24.54 -1.65 27.50
CA LEU A 299 24.61 -2.52 26.34
C LEU A 299 24.91 -3.94 26.81
N TYR A 300 24.09 -4.89 26.38
CA TYR A 300 24.32 -6.31 26.65
C TYR A 300 24.57 -7.05 25.35
N ILE A 301 25.63 -7.85 25.32
CA ILE A 301 25.86 -8.80 24.22
C ILE A 301 25.42 -10.16 24.73
N LYS A 302 24.32 -10.67 24.19
CA LYS A 302 23.76 -11.97 24.55
C LYS A 302 24.57 -13.04 23.84
N ASP A 303 25.51 -13.61 24.58
CA ASP A 303 26.28 -14.78 24.20
C ASP A 303 25.37 -16.02 24.29
N ALA A 304 25.48 -16.96 23.36
CA ALA A 304 24.56 -18.11 23.26
C ALA A 304 24.64 -19.08 24.46
N GLY A 305 25.50 -18.82 25.45
CA GLY A 305 25.59 -19.63 26.66
C GLY A 305 26.28 -19.01 27.88
N LYS A 306 26.71 -17.73 27.88
CA LYS A 306 27.41 -17.11 29.03
C LYS A 306 27.02 -15.65 29.25
N LYS A 307 26.40 -15.32 30.39
CA LYS A 307 26.19 -13.92 30.81
C LYS A 307 27.55 -13.28 31.14
N ARG A 308 28.13 -12.49 30.24
CA ARG A 308 29.20 -11.53 30.56
C ARG A 308 28.61 -10.13 30.64
N LEU A 309 28.67 -9.51 31.82
CA LEU A 309 28.20 -8.16 32.06
C LEU A 309 29.37 -7.20 31.82
N ASN A 310 29.49 -6.64 30.62
CA ASN A 310 30.44 -5.55 30.38
C ASN A 310 29.70 -4.23 30.59
N ARG A 311 29.97 -3.55 31.72
CA ARG A 311 29.55 -2.16 31.92
C ARG A 311 30.43 -1.30 31.02
N MET A 312 29.84 -0.58 30.07
CA MET A 312 30.56 0.51 29.39
C MET A 312 30.62 1.68 30.38
N GLU A 313 31.81 1.98 30.87
CA GLU A 313 32.12 3.28 31.50
C GLU A 313 32.49 4.29 30.43
#